data_AF-A0A1G9BMJ3-F1
#
_entry.id   AF-A0A1G9BMJ3-F1
#
_cell.length_a   1.000
_cell.length_b   1.000
_cell.length_c   1.000
_cell.angle_alpha   90.00
_cell.angle_beta   90.00
_cell.angle_gamma   90.00
#
_symmetry.space_group_name_H-M   'P 1'
#
loop_
_entity.id
_entity.type
_entity.pdbx_description
1 polymer ?
#
loop_
_entity_poly.entity_id
_entity_poly.type
_entity_poly.pdbx_seq_one_letter_code
_entity_poly.pdbx_strand_id
1 'polypeptide(L)'
;MNLKGKVAIGLLCGILGLIISMQFNVVRNTTGSGFLSTQKAQQLAMELRNLRNEKERLNEELTNLEKRLKEYEMSEADENLIIKNLKRDLEKYQLLAGYKEGEGPGVVVTIDDPPNEYFMGGEGSFIMYNYDLLLEIINMLNAAGAEAIAINDQRYIASTEIYYSSDNLLVNSVPVRPPFVIKAVGNPETLEAALNIRYGVVWGMRQYYNLQVNIRKENSVTMPRYSRVIQYQYAKPIESP
;
A
#
# COMPACT_ATOMS: atom_id res chain seq x y z
N MET A 1 -32.44 16.90 70.64
CA MET A 1 -32.08 16.08 69.46
C MET A 1 -31.41 14.81 69.95
N ASN A 2 -32.11 13.67 69.84
CA ASN A 2 -31.72 12.43 70.52
C ASN A 2 -30.38 11.89 69.97
N LEU A 3 -29.49 11.43 70.86
CA LEU A 3 -28.16 10.90 70.54
C LEU A 3 -28.21 9.82 69.42
N LYS A 4 -29.28 9.02 69.40
CA LYS A 4 -29.56 8.01 68.36
C LYS A 4 -29.68 8.59 66.95
N GLY A 5 -30.22 9.80 66.78
CA GLY A 5 -30.36 10.45 65.48
C GLY A 5 -29.05 10.99 64.93
N LYS A 6 -28.15 11.48 65.81
CA LYS A 6 -26.81 11.93 65.39
C LYS A 6 -25.94 10.77 64.93
N VAL A 7 -26.04 9.61 65.59
CA VAL A 7 -25.33 8.37 65.19
C VAL A 7 -25.85 7.85 63.85
N ALA A 8 -27.18 7.87 63.61
CA ALA A 8 -27.76 7.44 62.34
C ALA A 8 -27.30 8.29 61.16
N ILE A 9 -27.22 9.62 61.32
CA ILE A 9 -26.74 10.54 60.27
C ILE A 9 -25.24 10.32 60.00
N GLY A 10 -24.44 10.11 61.04
CA GLY A 10 -23.00 9.82 60.88
C GLY A 10 -22.75 8.52 60.09
N LEU A 11 -23.52 7.47 60.39
CA LEU A 11 -23.47 6.19 59.67
C LEU A 11 -23.89 6.34 58.20
N LEU A 12 -24.94 7.12 57.93
CA LEU A 12 -25.40 7.41 56.57
C LEU A 12 -24.33 8.13 55.74
N CYS A 13 -23.70 9.16 56.30
CA CYS A 13 -22.62 9.89 55.63
C CYS A 13 -21.38 9.01 55.39
N GLY A 14 -21.04 8.12 56.33
CA GLY A 14 -19.93 7.19 56.16
C GLY A 14 -20.15 6.21 55.00
N ILE A 15 -21.37 5.66 54.90
CA ILE A 15 -21.75 4.75 53.81
C ILE A 15 -21.75 5.49 52.46
N LEU A 16 -22.30 6.70 52.39
CA LEU A 16 -22.28 7.52 51.18
C LEU A 16 -20.85 7.88 50.74
N GLY A 17 -19.97 8.24 51.68
CA GLY A 17 -18.56 8.50 51.40
C GLY A 17 -17.83 7.27 50.83
N LEU A 18 -18.11 6.08 51.37
CA LEU A 18 -17.56 4.82 50.87
C LEU A 18 -18.06 4.50 49.45
N ILE A 19 -19.36 4.70 49.17
CA ILE A 19 -19.93 4.47 47.85
C ILE A 19 -19.32 5.42 46.82
N ILE A 20 -19.17 6.71 47.15
CA ILE A 20 -18.56 7.70 46.26
C ILE A 20 -17.08 7.37 46.03
N SER A 21 -16.34 6.96 47.06
CA SER A 21 -14.93 6.58 46.94
C SER A 21 -14.74 5.33 46.06
N MET A 22 -15.60 4.32 46.24
CA MET A 22 -15.62 3.13 45.38
C MET A 22 -15.97 3.49 43.94
N GLN A 23 -16.99 4.33 43.71
CA GLN A 23 -17.32 4.80 42.37
C GLN A 23 -16.16 5.57 41.74
N PHE A 24 -15.48 6.42 42.50
CA PHE A 24 -14.35 7.19 42.00
C PHE A 24 -13.18 6.28 41.56
N ASN A 25 -12.90 5.24 42.34
CA ASN A 25 -11.83 4.29 42.05
C ASN A 25 -12.19 3.33 40.90
N VAL A 26 -13.46 2.87 40.85
CA VAL A 26 -13.99 2.00 39.77
C VAL A 26 -14.10 2.77 38.45
N VAL A 27 -14.57 4.02 38.46
CA VAL A 27 -14.58 4.87 37.26
C VAL A 27 -13.15 5.04 36.73
N ARG A 28 -12.18 5.38 37.60
CA ARG A 28 -10.78 5.52 37.16
C ARG A 28 -10.20 4.24 36.56
N ASN A 29 -10.52 3.08 37.12
CA ASN A 29 -10.01 1.79 36.63
C ASN A 29 -10.81 1.18 35.45
N THR A 30 -12.09 1.53 35.29
CA THR A 30 -12.98 0.90 34.29
C THR A 30 -13.23 1.80 33.07
N THR A 31 -13.15 3.14 33.21
CA THR A 31 -13.30 4.08 32.07
C THR A 31 -11.99 4.50 31.41
N GLY A 32 -10.83 4.12 31.97
CA GLY A 32 -9.51 4.44 31.42
C GLY A 32 -9.13 3.71 30.11
N SER A 33 -9.85 2.65 29.72
CA SER A 33 -9.50 1.82 28.55
C SER A 33 -10.43 2.00 27.33
N GLY A 34 -11.69 2.41 27.52
CA GLY A 34 -12.68 2.48 26.44
C GLY A 34 -12.82 3.84 25.74
N PHE A 35 -12.65 4.95 26.47
CA PHE A 35 -12.82 6.31 25.91
C PHE A 35 -11.50 6.93 25.42
N LEU A 36 -10.37 6.55 26.04
CA LEU A 36 -9.02 6.98 25.62
C LEU A 36 -8.52 6.24 24.38
N SER A 37 -8.95 4.98 24.17
CA SER A 37 -8.59 4.18 22.99
C SER A 37 -9.27 4.69 21.72
N THR A 38 -10.54 5.10 21.81
CA THR A 38 -11.28 5.69 20.68
C THR A 38 -10.74 7.05 20.29
N GLN A 39 -10.41 7.93 21.25
CA GLN A 39 -9.77 9.21 20.96
C GLN A 39 -8.37 9.04 20.36
N LYS A 40 -7.54 8.13 20.89
CA LYS A 40 -6.21 7.85 20.34
C LYS A 40 -6.27 7.21 18.95
N ALA A 41 -7.22 6.31 18.72
CA ALA A 41 -7.48 5.73 17.39
C ALA A 41 -7.94 6.81 16.38
N GLN A 42 -8.82 7.73 16.81
CA GLN A 42 -9.24 8.87 15.99
C GLN A 42 -8.09 9.83 15.69
N GLN A 43 -7.24 10.11 16.67
CA GLN A 43 -6.05 10.95 16.48
C GLN A 43 -5.06 10.32 15.51
N LEU A 44 -4.78 9.02 15.66
CA LEU A 44 -3.89 8.30 14.75
C LEU A 44 -4.48 8.18 13.34
N ALA A 45 -5.80 8.02 13.22
CA ALA A 45 -6.48 8.04 11.92
C ALA A 45 -6.42 9.42 11.26
N MET A 46 -6.54 10.50 12.03
CA MET A 46 -6.36 11.87 11.54
C MET A 46 -4.91 12.13 11.13
N GLU A 47 -3.95 11.69 11.92
CA GLU A 47 -2.52 11.79 11.60
C GLU A 47 -2.19 11.01 10.32
N LEU A 48 -2.64 9.76 10.20
CA LEU A 48 -2.49 8.95 8.98
C LEU A 48 -3.13 9.62 7.77
N ARG A 49 -4.30 10.24 7.93
CA ARG A 49 -4.97 10.99 6.86
C ARG A 49 -4.15 12.21 6.45
N ASN A 50 -3.60 12.95 7.40
CA ASN A 50 -2.75 14.11 7.13
C ASN A 50 -1.46 13.69 6.41
N LEU A 51 -0.79 12.64 6.87
CA LEU A 51 0.39 12.09 6.21
C LEU A 51 0.09 11.61 4.78
N ARG A 52 -1.06 10.97 4.56
CA ARG A 52 -1.51 10.56 3.22
C ARG A 52 -1.75 11.77 2.31
N ASN A 53 -2.43 12.79 2.80
CA ASN A 53 -2.66 14.03 2.04
C ASN A 53 -1.35 14.77 1.73
N GLU A 54 -0.41 14.79 2.68
CA GLU A 54 0.90 15.41 2.48
C GLU A 54 1.74 14.63 1.45
N LYS A 55 1.73 13.30 1.51
CA LYS A 55 2.32 12.45 0.47
C LYS A 55 1.73 12.76 -0.90
N GLU A 56 0.40 12.84 -0.99
CA GLU A 56 -0.28 13.15 -2.26
C GLU A 56 0.14 14.51 -2.80
N ARG A 57 0.15 15.54 -1.95
CA ARG A 57 0.64 16.89 -2.30
C ARG A 57 2.08 16.88 -2.79
N LEU A 58 2.98 16.14 -2.12
CA LEU A 58 4.38 16.03 -2.51
C LEU A 58 4.54 15.31 -3.86
N ASN A 59 3.73 14.29 -4.13
CA ASN A 59 3.68 13.64 -5.43
C ASN A 59 3.19 14.61 -6.51
N GLU A 60 2.11 15.36 -6.26
CA GLU A 60 1.61 16.37 -7.19
C GLU A 60 2.63 17.49 -7.46
N GLU A 61 3.33 17.96 -6.42
CA GLU A 61 4.40 18.95 -6.55
C GLU A 61 5.53 18.40 -7.41
N LEU A 62 5.95 17.16 -7.17
CA LEU A 62 6.98 16.52 -7.98
C LEU A 62 6.53 16.35 -9.44
N THR A 63 5.30 15.92 -9.70
CA THR A 63 4.74 15.84 -11.06
C THR A 63 4.71 17.22 -11.73
N ASN A 64 4.41 18.29 -10.98
CA ASN A 64 4.46 19.66 -11.48
C ASN A 64 5.89 20.14 -11.78
N LEU A 65 6.87 19.80 -10.92
CA LEU A 65 8.28 20.10 -11.18
C LEU A 65 8.79 19.36 -12.42
N GLU A 66 8.45 18.08 -12.58
CA GLU A 66 8.77 17.30 -13.77
C GLU A 66 8.14 17.91 -15.02
N LYS A 67 6.89 18.40 -14.93
CA LYS A 67 6.22 19.10 -16.03
C LYS A 67 6.91 20.42 -16.39
N ARG A 68 7.30 21.22 -15.40
CA ARG A 68 8.05 22.47 -15.63
C ARG A 68 9.42 22.21 -16.23
N LEU A 69 10.10 21.17 -15.77
CA LEU A 69 11.36 20.72 -16.37
C LEU A 69 11.15 20.36 -17.84
N LYS A 70 10.09 19.60 -18.16
CA LYS A 70 9.70 19.28 -19.54
C LYS A 70 9.40 20.54 -20.36
N GLU A 71 8.71 21.53 -19.81
CA GLU A 71 8.41 22.81 -20.47
C GLU A 71 9.69 23.62 -20.77
N TYR A 72 10.63 23.70 -19.83
CA TYR A 72 11.94 24.34 -20.06
C TYR A 72 12.76 23.63 -21.12
N GLU A 73 12.77 22.29 -21.08
CA GLU A 73 13.37 21.53 -22.15
C GLU A 73 12.68 21.85 -23.49
N MET A 74 11.33 21.95 -23.53
CA MET A 74 10.56 22.20 -24.74
C MET A 74 10.86 23.55 -25.40
N SER A 75 11.12 24.61 -24.62
CA SER A 75 11.43 25.94 -25.18
C SER A 75 12.70 25.98 -26.03
N GLU A 76 13.64 25.04 -25.89
CA GLU A 76 14.85 24.96 -26.72
C GLU A 76 14.75 23.92 -27.87
N ALA A 77 13.70 23.10 -27.90
CA ALA A 77 13.64 21.92 -28.78
C ALA A 77 12.79 22.08 -30.04
N ASP A 78 11.95 23.11 -30.13
CA ASP A 78 10.96 23.24 -31.22
C ASP A 78 11.59 23.53 -32.60
N GLU A 79 12.82 24.04 -32.68
CA GLU A 79 13.51 24.31 -33.95
C GLU A 79 14.37 23.14 -34.47
N ASN A 80 14.66 22.11 -33.65
CA ASN A 80 15.62 21.06 -34.01
C ASN A 80 15.05 19.63 -33.90
N LEU A 81 14.83 19.00 -35.06
CA LEU A 81 14.34 17.63 -35.19
C LEU A 81 15.18 16.59 -34.41
N ILE A 82 16.48 16.82 -34.24
CA ILE A 82 17.38 15.93 -33.49
C ILE A 82 17.02 15.94 -32.01
N ILE A 83 16.81 17.13 -31.42
CA ILE A 83 16.45 17.28 -30.00
C ILE A 83 15.08 16.65 -29.74
N LYS A 84 14.12 16.79 -30.66
CA LYS A 84 12.80 16.17 -30.57
C LYS A 84 12.86 14.64 -30.51
N ASN A 85 13.72 14.02 -31.32
CA ASN A 85 13.89 12.56 -31.30
C ASN A 85 14.60 12.10 -30.03
N LEU A 86 15.69 12.76 -29.62
CA LEU A 86 16.38 12.47 -28.35
C LEU A 86 15.45 12.51 -27.14
N LYS A 87 14.50 13.45 -27.12
CA LYS A 87 13.49 13.53 -26.06
C LYS A 87 12.48 12.41 -26.07
N ARG A 88 11.99 12.01 -27.25
CA ARG A 88 11.09 10.86 -27.36
C ARG A 88 11.79 9.59 -26.88
N ASP A 89 13.07 9.45 -27.23
CA ASP A 89 13.89 8.34 -26.77
C ASP A 89 14.07 8.40 -25.24
N LEU A 90 14.37 9.58 -24.69
CA LEU A 90 14.46 9.78 -23.25
C LEU A 90 13.15 9.40 -22.53
N GLU A 91 12.00 9.88 -23.01
CA GLU A 91 10.68 9.58 -22.44
C GLU A 91 10.38 8.08 -22.52
N LYS A 92 10.69 7.45 -23.66
CA LYS A 92 10.57 6.00 -23.85
C LYS A 92 11.44 5.23 -22.85
N TYR A 93 12.70 5.61 -22.68
CA TYR A 93 13.60 4.94 -21.73
C TYR A 93 13.20 5.17 -20.28
N GLN A 94 12.70 6.37 -19.93
CA GLN A 94 12.17 6.64 -18.60
C GLN A 94 10.93 5.79 -18.28
N LEU A 95 10.02 5.60 -19.24
CA LEU A 95 8.87 4.71 -19.08
C LEU A 95 9.31 3.26 -18.88
N LEU A 96 10.24 2.76 -19.70
CA LEU A 96 10.79 1.40 -19.61
C LEU A 96 11.54 1.15 -18.30
N ALA A 97 12.36 2.12 -17.86
CA ALA A 97 13.08 2.07 -16.60
C ALA A 97 12.16 2.28 -15.37
N GLY A 98 10.91 2.67 -15.59
CA GLY A 98 9.93 2.91 -14.55
C GLY A 98 10.07 4.25 -13.82
N TYR A 99 10.88 5.17 -14.32
CA TYR A 99 11.04 6.52 -13.73
C TYR A 99 9.92 7.49 -14.09
N LYS A 100 9.03 7.10 -14.99
CA LYS A 100 7.88 7.90 -15.38
C LYS A 100 6.57 7.16 -15.14
N GLU A 101 5.56 7.91 -14.75
CA GLU A 101 4.18 7.44 -14.75
C GLU A 101 3.74 7.09 -16.17
N GLY A 102 2.89 6.08 -16.27
CA GLY A 102 2.37 5.63 -17.56
C GLY A 102 0.93 5.16 -17.40
N GLU A 103 0.24 5.04 -18.51
CA GLU A 103 -1.10 4.46 -18.55
C GLU A 103 -1.23 3.57 -19.78
N GLY A 104 -2.09 2.57 -19.69
CA GLY A 104 -2.38 1.69 -20.81
C GLY A 104 -3.39 0.63 -20.42
N PRO A 105 -3.92 -0.13 -21.40
CA PRO A 105 -4.80 -1.25 -21.11
C PRO A 105 -4.05 -2.30 -20.29
N GLY A 106 -4.77 -3.06 -19.48
CA GLY A 106 -4.14 -4.04 -18.62
C GLY A 106 -5.09 -4.86 -17.76
N VAL A 107 -4.52 -5.44 -16.70
CA VAL A 107 -5.26 -6.18 -15.68
C VAL A 107 -4.95 -5.65 -14.28
N VAL A 108 -5.96 -5.74 -13.41
CA VAL A 108 -5.86 -5.51 -11.98
C VAL A 108 -6.20 -6.82 -11.28
N VAL A 109 -5.22 -7.34 -10.55
CA VAL A 109 -5.33 -8.56 -9.75
C VAL A 109 -5.39 -8.16 -8.28
N THR A 110 -6.47 -8.50 -7.61
CA THR A 110 -6.65 -8.30 -6.17
C THR A 110 -6.57 -9.63 -5.46
N ILE A 111 -5.65 -9.76 -4.50
CA ILE A 111 -5.41 -10.98 -3.73
C ILE A 111 -5.57 -10.64 -2.26
N ASP A 112 -6.56 -11.25 -1.61
CA ASP A 112 -6.79 -11.12 -0.19
C ASP A 112 -6.66 -12.47 0.51
N ASP A 113 -6.46 -12.39 1.82
CA ASP A 113 -6.41 -13.55 2.69
C ASP A 113 -7.71 -14.37 2.66
N PRO A 114 -7.67 -15.64 3.09
CA PRO A 114 -8.87 -16.44 3.21
C PRO A 114 -9.86 -15.81 4.19
N PRO A 115 -11.19 -16.02 4.02
CA PRO A 115 -12.16 -15.59 5.01
C PRO A 115 -11.81 -16.12 6.42
N ASN A 116 -12.09 -15.34 7.47
CA ASN A 116 -11.75 -15.67 8.86
C ASN A 116 -12.15 -17.09 9.31
N GLU A 117 -13.19 -17.67 8.72
CA GLU A 117 -13.64 -19.05 9.00
C GLU A 117 -12.62 -20.13 8.62
N TYR A 118 -11.67 -19.81 7.72
CA TYR A 118 -10.60 -20.69 7.27
C TYR A 118 -9.26 -20.44 7.99
N PHE A 119 -9.18 -19.41 8.84
CA PHE A 119 -7.99 -19.11 9.64
C PHE A 119 -7.91 -20.02 10.87
N MET A 120 -7.13 -21.10 10.77
CA MET A 120 -6.96 -22.06 11.88
C MET A 120 -5.73 -21.82 12.77
N GLY A 121 -5.03 -20.67 12.70
CA GLY A 121 -3.71 -20.60 13.34
C GLY A 121 -3.00 -19.25 13.58
N GLY A 122 -3.70 -18.14 13.86
CA GLY A 122 -3.06 -16.93 14.44
C GLY A 122 -3.53 -15.59 13.87
N GLU A 123 -2.99 -14.49 14.40
CA GLU A 123 -3.30 -13.09 14.03
C GLU A 123 -2.58 -12.58 12.75
N GLY A 124 -1.91 -13.46 11.99
CA GLY A 124 -1.08 -13.08 10.84
C GLY A 124 -1.74 -13.33 9.49
N SER A 125 -1.21 -12.72 8.42
CA SER A 125 -1.70 -12.90 7.05
C SER A 125 -1.06 -14.10 6.35
N PHE A 126 -1.87 -15.02 5.80
CA PHE A 126 -1.39 -16.19 5.09
C PHE A 126 -0.63 -15.80 3.82
N ILE A 127 -1.21 -14.89 3.02
CA ILE A 127 -0.56 -14.46 1.77
C ILE A 127 0.74 -13.69 2.02
N MET A 128 0.89 -13.04 3.17
CA MET A 128 2.15 -12.39 3.54
C MET A 128 3.26 -13.39 3.90
N TYR A 129 2.92 -14.49 4.58
CA TYR A 129 3.89 -15.56 4.84
C TYR A 129 4.26 -16.35 3.58
N ASN A 130 3.31 -16.48 2.65
CA ASN A 130 3.47 -17.19 1.37
C ASN A 130 3.54 -16.18 0.21
N TYR A 131 4.35 -15.12 0.38
CA TYR A 131 4.48 -14.05 -0.61
C TYR A 131 5.18 -14.49 -1.90
N ASP A 132 5.78 -15.68 -1.93
CA ASP A 132 6.25 -16.36 -3.14
C ASP A 132 5.11 -16.54 -4.15
N LEU A 133 3.88 -16.77 -3.70
CA LEU A 133 2.71 -16.80 -4.58
C LEU A 133 2.48 -15.46 -5.31
N LEU A 134 2.80 -14.33 -4.68
CA LEU A 134 2.75 -13.01 -5.34
C LEU A 134 3.86 -12.90 -6.40
N LEU A 135 5.06 -13.42 -6.12
CA LEU A 135 6.17 -13.46 -7.07
C LEU A 135 5.84 -14.33 -8.28
N GLU A 136 5.16 -15.45 -8.10
CA GLU A 136 4.69 -16.28 -9.20
C GLU A 136 3.71 -15.53 -10.12
N ILE A 137 2.75 -14.78 -9.56
CA ILE A 137 1.85 -13.93 -10.35
C ILE A 137 2.63 -12.88 -11.15
N ILE A 138 3.60 -12.21 -10.54
CA ILE A 138 4.47 -11.24 -11.21
C ILE A 138 5.25 -11.90 -12.36
N ASN A 139 5.82 -13.09 -12.12
CA ASN A 139 6.54 -13.84 -13.14
C ASN A 139 5.65 -14.25 -14.31
N MET A 140 4.41 -14.66 -14.04
CA MET A 140 3.43 -14.98 -15.08
C MET A 140 3.07 -13.74 -15.91
N LEU A 141 2.85 -12.59 -15.27
CA LEU A 141 2.58 -11.33 -15.95
C LEU A 141 3.78 -10.90 -16.84
N ASN A 142 5.00 -10.99 -16.32
CA ASN A 142 6.22 -10.75 -17.12
C ASN A 142 6.31 -11.70 -18.32
N ALA A 143 6.08 -13.01 -18.11
CA ALA A 143 6.11 -14.02 -19.17
C ALA A 143 5.01 -13.81 -20.22
N ALA A 144 3.86 -13.25 -19.82
CA ALA A 144 2.75 -12.90 -20.69
C ALA A 144 2.93 -11.56 -21.43
N GLY A 145 4.06 -10.87 -21.21
CA GLY A 145 4.40 -9.62 -21.89
C GLY A 145 3.82 -8.37 -21.23
N ALA A 146 3.67 -8.36 -19.91
CA ALA A 146 3.39 -7.12 -19.19
C ALA A 146 4.53 -6.10 -19.42
N GLU A 147 4.16 -4.88 -19.81
CA GLU A 147 5.10 -3.78 -20.08
C GLU A 147 5.48 -3.02 -18.81
N ALA A 148 4.57 -3.02 -17.82
CA ALA A 148 4.78 -2.42 -16.52
C ALA A 148 3.91 -3.13 -15.47
N ILE A 149 4.44 -3.26 -14.25
CA ILE A 149 3.76 -3.89 -13.12
C ILE A 149 3.88 -2.96 -11.89
N ALA A 150 2.85 -2.91 -11.05
CA ALA A 150 2.89 -2.27 -9.75
C ALA A 150 2.18 -3.12 -8.69
N ILE A 151 2.66 -3.05 -7.45
CA ILE A 151 2.11 -3.77 -6.29
C ILE A 151 1.76 -2.72 -5.23
N ASN A 152 0.47 -2.56 -4.89
CA ASN A 152 -0.01 -1.55 -3.91
C ASN A 152 0.62 -0.15 -4.15
N ASP A 153 0.55 0.30 -5.40
CA ASP A 153 1.10 1.57 -5.89
C ASP A 153 2.63 1.71 -5.80
N GLN A 154 3.36 0.62 -5.60
CA GLN A 154 4.81 0.57 -5.76
C GLN A 154 5.16 0.00 -7.14
N ARG A 155 5.87 0.78 -7.96
CA ARG A 155 6.36 0.34 -9.27
C ARG A 155 7.34 -0.83 -9.11
N TYR A 156 7.07 -1.93 -9.81
CA TYR A 156 7.97 -3.07 -9.95
C TYR A 156 8.97 -2.78 -11.08
N ILE A 157 10.25 -2.85 -10.77
CA ILE A 157 11.38 -2.72 -11.68
C ILE A 157 12.41 -3.83 -11.40
N ALA A 158 13.45 -3.92 -12.22
CA ALA A 158 14.48 -4.96 -12.09
C ALA A 158 15.18 -5.01 -10.71
N SER A 159 15.23 -3.88 -9.99
CA SER A 159 15.83 -3.79 -8.66
C SER A 159 14.79 -3.74 -7.52
N THR A 160 13.53 -4.12 -7.79
CA THR A 160 12.50 -4.14 -6.76
C THR A 160 12.76 -5.27 -5.76
N GLU A 161 12.84 -4.88 -4.49
CA GLU A 161 12.92 -5.80 -3.35
C GLU A 161 11.52 -6.13 -2.84
N ILE A 162 11.27 -7.42 -2.61
CA ILE A 162 10.02 -7.93 -2.01
C ILE A 162 10.41 -8.94 -0.93
N TYR A 163 10.15 -8.63 0.33
CA TYR A 163 10.49 -9.52 1.45
C TYR A 163 9.59 -9.27 2.66
N TYR A 164 9.35 -10.31 3.45
CA TYR A 164 8.57 -10.23 4.68
C TYR A 164 9.49 -9.86 5.86
N SER A 165 9.12 -8.81 6.60
CA SER A 165 9.81 -8.39 7.83
C SER A 165 8.86 -7.60 8.74
N SER A 166 9.05 -7.73 10.06
CA SER A 166 8.30 -6.94 11.06
C SER A 166 6.78 -6.99 10.88
N ASP A 167 6.25 -8.19 10.61
CA ASP A 167 4.83 -8.43 10.34
C ASP A 167 4.26 -7.64 9.15
N ASN A 168 5.11 -7.28 8.18
CA ASN A 168 4.74 -6.58 6.97
C ASN A 168 5.45 -7.20 5.77
N LEU A 169 4.81 -7.20 4.60
CA LEU A 169 5.50 -7.43 3.34
C LEU A 169 6.05 -6.08 2.89
N LEU A 170 7.34 -5.99 2.59
CA LEU A 170 7.93 -4.76 2.09
C LEU A 170 8.12 -4.86 0.59
N VAL A 171 7.63 -3.86 -0.14
CA VAL A 171 7.90 -3.68 -1.57
C VAL A 171 8.67 -2.37 -1.73
N ASN A 172 9.89 -2.41 -2.26
CA ASN A 172 10.77 -1.23 -2.33
C ASN A 172 11.02 -0.57 -0.95
N SER A 173 11.09 -1.38 0.12
CA SER A 173 11.14 -0.95 1.53
C SER A 173 9.88 -0.23 2.05
N VAL A 174 8.78 -0.24 1.29
CA VAL A 174 7.49 0.29 1.74
C VAL A 174 6.63 -0.85 2.27
N PRO A 175 6.17 -0.80 3.54
CA PRO A 175 5.30 -1.83 4.09
C PRO A 175 3.95 -1.83 3.39
N VAL A 176 3.52 -3.00 2.94
CA VAL A 176 2.25 -3.27 2.28
C VAL A 176 1.58 -4.48 2.93
N ARG A 177 0.25 -4.49 2.89
CA ARG A 177 -0.61 -5.51 3.50
C ARG A 177 -1.74 -5.88 2.54
N PRO A 178 -2.34 -7.07 2.69
CA PRO A 178 -3.50 -7.45 1.93
C PRO A 178 -4.69 -6.50 2.21
N PRO A 179 -5.61 -6.31 1.24
CA PRO A 179 -5.59 -6.92 -0.08
C PRO A 179 -4.44 -6.38 -0.95
N PHE A 180 -3.71 -7.29 -1.58
CA PHE A 180 -2.64 -6.97 -2.51
C PHE A 180 -3.24 -6.67 -3.88
N VAL A 181 -2.96 -5.48 -4.41
CA VAL A 181 -3.41 -5.02 -5.71
C VAL A 181 -2.22 -4.99 -6.65
N ILE A 182 -2.12 -6.00 -7.51
CA ILE A 182 -1.14 -6.09 -8.58
C ILE A 182 -1.77 -5.54 -9.85
N LYS A 183 -1.25 -4.42 -10.32
CA LYS A 183 -1.66 -3.79 -11.58
C LYS A 183 -0.62 -4.13 -12.64
N ALA A 184 -1.05 -4.48 -13.84
CA ALA A 184 -0.15 -4.76 -14.96
C ALA A 184 -0.68 -4.15 -16.26
N VAL A 185 0.16 -3.40 -16.96
CA VAL A 185 -0.11 -2.84 -18.29
C VAL A 185 0.37 -3.81 -19.37
N GLY A 186 -0.44 -4.03 -20.39
CA GLY A 186 -0.15 -4.93 -21.51
C GLY A 186 -1.45 -5.37 -22.20
N ASN A 187 -1.39 -6.36 -23.08
CA ASN A 187 -2.61 -6.88 -23.73
C ASN A 187 -3.53 -7.55 -22.67
N PRO A 188 -4.73 -7.01 -22.38
CA PRO A 188 -5.55 -7.50 -21.26
C PRO A 188 -5.99 -8.95 -21.42
N GLU A 189 -6.27 -9.39 -22.65
CA GLU A 189 -6.69 -10.76 -22.95
C GLU A 189 -5.54 -11.75 -22.72
N THR A 190 -4.33 -11.42 -23.19
CA THR A 190 -3.14 -12.24 -22.96
C THR A 190 -2.80 -12.34 -21.47
N LEU A 191 -2.83 -11.21 -20.76
CA LEU A 191 -2.52 -11.17 -19.32
C LEU A 191 -3.55 -11.96 -18.49
N GLU A 192 -4.84 -11.76 -18.75
CA GLU A 192 -5.91 -12.51 -18.07
C GLU A 192 -5.83 -14.01 -18.37
N ALA A 193 -5.60 -14.39 -19.64
CA ALA A 193 -5.49 -15.79 -20.05
C ALA A 193 -4.31 -16.48 -19.36
N ALA A 194 -3.16 -15.79 -19.25
CA ALA A 194 -2.00 -16.31 -18.53
C ALA A 194 -2.34 -16.59 -17.07
N LEU A 195 -3.02 -15.68 -16.38
CA LEU A 195 -3.40 -15.85 -14.98
C LEU A 195 -4.45 -16.95 -14.75
N ASN A 196 -5.33 -17.21 -15.72
CA ASN A 196 -6.40 -18.21 -15.64
C ASN A 196 -6.03 -19.60 -16.21
N ILE A 197 -4.73 -19.92 -16.32
CA ILE A 197 -4.28 -21.26 -16.72
C ILE A 197 -4.85 -22.32 -15.75
N ARG A 198 -5.40 -23.40 -16.33
CA ARG A 198 -5.95 -24.52 -15.56
C ARG A 198 -4.86 -25.17 -14.72
N TYR A 199 -5.15 -25.39 -13.44
CA TYR A 199 -4.16 -25.88 -12.46
C TYR A 199 -2.94 -24.96 -12.29
N GLY A 200 -3.04 -23.70 -12.73
CA GLY A 200 -2.02 -22.68 -12.51
C GLY A 200 -2.10 -22.05 -11.12
N VAL A 201 -1.28 -21.02 -10.90
CA VAL A 201 -1.06 -20.36 -9.61
C VAL A 201 -2.37 -19.84 -9.00
N VAL A 202 -3.16 -19.07 -9.77
CA VAL A 202 -4.44 -18.51 -9.30
C VAL A 202 -5.44 -19.62 -8.94
N TRP A 203 -5.44 -20.72 -9.69
CA TRP A 203 -6.29 -21.87 -9.38
C TRP A 203 -5.84 -22.51 -8.06
N GLY A 204 -4.54 -22.72 -7.85
CA GLY A 204 -3.98 -23.23 -6.60
C GLY A 204 -4.26 -22.33 -5.39
N MET A 205 -4.07 -21.01 -5.55
CA MET A 205 -4.44 -19.99 -4.57
C MET A 205 -5.89 -20.16 -4.09
N ARG A 206 -6.84 -20.27 -5.02
CA ARG A 206 -8.26 -20.40 -4.71
C ARG A 206 -8.63 -21.77 -4.11
N GLN A 207 -8.06 -22.86 -4.63
CA GLN A 207 -8.50 -24.22 -4.29
C GLN A 207 -7.77 -24.84 -3.11
N TYR A 208 -6.47 -24.59 -2.96
CA TYR A 208 -5.66 -25.18 -1.90
C TYR A 208 -5.54 -24.28 -0.68
N TYR A 209 -5.59 -22.96 -0.89
CA TYR A 209 -5.36 -21.98 0.18
C TYR A 209 -6.57 -21.11 0.48
N ASN A 210 -7.68 -21.27 -0.25
CA ASN A 210 -8.90 -20.46 -0.09
C ASN A 210 -8.67 -18.94 -0.19
N LEU A 211 -7.61 -18.52 -0.89
CA LEU A 211 -7.31 -17.10 -1.11
C LEU A 211 -8.36 -16.45 -2.01
N GLN A 212 -8.69 -15.22 -1.69
CA GLN A 212 -9.63 -14.42 -2.47
C GLN A 212 -8.90 -13.71 -3.59
N VAL A 213 -8.89 -14.33 -4.78
CA VAL A 213 -8.24 -13.76 -5.96
C VAL A 213 -9.29 -13.26 -6.95
N ASN A 214 -9.28 -11.96 -7.25
CA ASN A 214 -10.11 -11.32 -8.28
C ASN A 214 -9.20 -10.77 -9.39
N ILE A 215 -9.56 -11.00 -10.65
CA ILE A 215 -8.84 -10.50 -11.82
C ILE A 215 -9.82 -9.69 -12.65
N ARG A 216 -9.46 -8.46 -12.99
CA ARG A 216 -10.27 -7.57 -13.83
C ARG A 216 -9.42 -7.01 -14.95
N LYS A 217 -9.95 -7.05 -16.18
CA LYS A 217 -9.41 -6.30 -17.30
C LYS A 217 -9.87 -4.86 -17.20
N GLU A 218 -8.96 -3.93 -17.47
CA GLU A 218 -9.25 -2.50 -17.49
C GLU A 218 -8.66 -1.87 -18.76
N ASN A 219 -9.42 -0.98 -19.40
CA ASN A 219 -9.00 -0.31 -20.64
C ASN A 219 -7.89 0.73 -20.40
N SER A 220 -7.78 1.23 -19.16
CA SER A 220 -6.70 2.10 -18.73
C SER A 220 -6.35 1.79 -17.29
N VAL A 221 -5.11 1.39 -17.07
CA VAL A 221 -4.49 1.14 -15.77
C VAL A 221 -3.35 2.13 -15.62
N THR A 222 -3.43 2.99 -14.61
CA THR A 222 -2.35 3.94 -14.30
C THR A 222 -1.23 3.22 -13.55
N MET A 223 -0.01 3.39 -14.04
CA MET A 223 1.23 2.92 -13.42
C MET A 223 1.93 4.10 -12.72
N PRO A 224 2.26 3.96 -11.44
CA PRO A 224 3.09 4.95 -10.75
C PRO A 224 4.52 4.93 -11.31
N ARG A 225 5.23 6.03 -11.12
CA ARG A 225 6.68 6.06 -11.25
C ARG A 225 7.35 5.38 -10.06
N TYR A 226 8.56 4.89 -10.28
CA TYR A 226 9.45 4.45 -9.23
C TYR A 226 9.90 5.67 -8.42
N SER A 227 9.68 5.63 -7.11
CA SER A 227 9.82 6.79 -6.22
C SER A 227 11.23 7.02 -5.70
N ARG A 228 12.13 6.03 -5.87
CA ARG A 228 13.51 6.09 -5.34
C ARG A 228 14.50 6.40 -6.46
N VAL A 229 15.57 7.11 -6.13
CA VAL A 229 16.68 7.35 -7.05
C VAL A 229 17.69 6.23 -6.90
N ILE A 230 17.99 5.51 -7.98
CA ILE A 230 19.08 4.54 -8.00
C ILE A 230 20.39 5.32 -8.10
N GLN A 231 21.17 5.34 -7.02
CA GLN A 231 22.51 5.93 -7.01
C GLN A 231 23.56 4.85 -7.30
N TYR A 232 24.20 4.93 -8.45
CA TYR A 232 25.35 4.10 -8.76
C TYR A 232 26.61 4.72 -8.18
N GLN A 233 27.34 3.97 -7.35
CA GLN A 233 28.61 4.45 -6.76
C GLN A 233 29.76 4.42 -7.78
N TYR A 234 29.78 3.40 -8.63
CA TYR A 234 30.89 3.16 -9.57
C TYR A 234 30.46 3.26 -11.04
N ALA A 235 29.25 2.78 -11.38
CA ALA A 235 28.77 2.82 -12.76
C ALA A 235 28.45 4.26 -13.18
N LYS A 236 28.92 4.64 -14.37
CA LYS A 236 28.65 5.94 -14.99
C LYS A 236 28.10 5.70 -16.39
N PRO A 237 27.18 6.55 -16.88
CA PRO A 237 26.80 6.55 -18.29
C PRO A 237 28.05 6.74 -19.15
N ILE A 238 28.14 6.02 -20.26
CA ILE A 238 29.15 6.30 -21.29
C ILE A 238 28.80 7.66 -21.89
N GLU A 239 29.74 8.58 -21.90
CA GLU A 239 29.62 9.84 -22.64
C GLU A 239 29.57 9.52 -24.13
N SER A 240 28.64 10.12 -24.87
CA SER A 240 28.55 9.93 -26.32
C SER A 240 29.88 10.28 -26.98
N PRO A 241 30.38 9.48 -27.94
CA PRO A 241 31.59 9.78 -28.69
C PRO A 241 31.45 11.04 -29.55
#